data_AF-A0A4Y1ZJQ3-F1
#
_entry.id   AF-A0A4Y1ZJQ3-F1
#
_cell.length_a   1.000
_cell.length_b   1.000
_cell.length_c   1.000
_cell.angle_alpha   90.00
_cell.angle_beta   90.00
_cell.angle_gamma   90.00
#
_symmetry.space_group_name_H-M   'P 1'
#
loop_
_entity.id
_entity.type
_entity.pdbx_description
1 polymer ?
#
loop_
_entity_poly.entity_id
_entity_poly.type
_entity_poly.pdbx_seq_one_letter_code
_entity_poly.pdbx_strand_id
1 'polypeptide(L)' 'MTLSCLASIGGAENQLRVHINGALNVGVTAKEIVEVFIHCAVYVGFPRALNAVAVAKEVFKERKIL' A
#
# COMPACT_ATOMS: atom_id res chain seq x y z
N MET A 1 3.44 -9.74 1.87
CA MET A 1 4.74 -9.55 2.57
C MET A 1 5.52 -8.35 2.03
N THR A 2 5.70 -8.19 0.72
CA THR A 2 6.48 -7.06 0.18
C THR A 2 5.85 -5.69 0.47
N LEU A 3 4.53 -5.56 0.36
CA LEU A 3 3.79 -4.32 0.69
C LEU A 3 3.93 -3.93 2.17
N SER A 4 3.82 -4.90 3.08
CA SER A 4 3.99 -4.67 4.51
C SER A 4 5.42 -4.27 4.86
N CYS A 5 6.45 -4.88 4.24
CA CYS A 5 7.84 -4.50 4.46
C CYS A 5 8.13 -3.07 3.95
N LEU A 6 7.66 -2.72 2.75
CA LEU A 6 7.86 -1.37 2.19
C LEU A 6 7.12 -0.30 2.99
N ALA A 7 5.92 -0.59 3.48
CA ALA A 7 5.20 0.28 4.41
C ALA A 7 5.92 0.42 5.76
N SER A 8 6.60 -0.64 6.21
CA SER A 8 7.34 -0.66 7.48
C SER A 8 8.61 0.20 7.43
N ILE A 9 9.37 0.14 6.35
CA ILE A 9 10.66 0.83 6.20
C ILE A 9 10.46 2.36 6.21
N GLY A 10 9.44 2.86 5.51
CA GLY A 10 9.19 4.30 5.33
C GLY A 10 10.16 4.94 4.33
N GLY A 11 9.74 5.99 3.61
CA GLY A 11 10.57 6.63 2.57
C GLY A 11 10.77 5.80 1.31
N ALA A 12 9.94 4.76 1.12
CA ALA A 12 9.96 3.85 -0.01
C ALA A 12 8.71 3.99 -0.90
N GLU A 13 8.12 5.18 -0.96
CA GLU A 13 6.83 5.46 -1.62
C GLU A 13 6.85 5.08 -3.10
N ASN A 14 7.95 5.34 -3.81
CA ASN A 14 8.11 4.96 -5.21
C ASN A 14 8.13 3.44 -5.41
N GLN A 15 8.80 2.70 -4.53
CA GLN A 15 8.82 1.24 -4.57
C GLN A 15 7.46 0.66 -4.21
N LEU A 16 6.78 1.27 -3.23
CA LEU A 16 5.43 0.90 -2.84
C LEU A 16 4.45 1.07 -4.00
N ARG A 17 4.53 2.19 -4.74
CA ARG A 17 3.72 2.43 -5.94
C ARG A 17 3.86 1.32 -6.98
N VAL A 18 5.09 0.92 -7.29
CA VAL A 18 5.36 -0.17 -8.26
C VAL A 18 4.81 -1.51 -7.75
N HIS A 19 5.00 -1.83 -6.47
CA HIS A 19 4.54 -3.10 -5.91
C HIS A 19 3.03 -3.16 -5.72
N ILE A 20 2.34 -2.05 -5.47
CA ILE A 20 0.87 -1.99 -5.45
C ILE A 20 0.34 -2.27 -6.84
N ASN A 21 0.91 -1.65 -7.88
CA ASN A 21 0.57 -1.94 -9.27
C ASN A 21 0.79 -3.42 -9.62
N GLY A 22 1.92 -4.00 -9.19
CA GLY A 22 2.21 -5.42 -9.36
C GLY A 22 1.21 -6.32 -8.62
N ALA A 23 0.86 -5.98 -7.38
CA ALA A 23 -0.11 -6.75 -6.59
C ALA A 23 -1.49 -6.78 -7.26
N LEU A 24 -1.97 -5.64 -7.76
CA LEU A 24 -3.21 -5.54 -8.52
C LEU A 24 -3.17 -6.38 -9.81
N ASN A 25 -2.02 -6.45 -10.50
CA ASN A 25 -1.86 -7.26 -11.71
C ASN A 25 -1.91 -8.77 -11.43
N VAL A 26 -1.54 -9.20 -10.23
CA VAL A 26 -1.58 -10.62 -9.81
C VAL A 26 -2.96 -10.99 -9.22
N GLY A 27 -3.91 -10.05 -9.18
CA GLY A 27 -5.29 -10.29 -8.75
C GLY A 27 -5.55 -9.95 -7.29
N VAL A 28 -4.60 -9.34 -6.58
CA VAL A 28 -4.87 -8.79 -5.24
C VAL A 28 -5.83 -7.62 -5.38
N THR A 29 -6.87 -7.57 -4.57
CA THR A 29 -7.87 -6.51 -4.61
C THR A 29 -7.39 -5.25 -3.90
N ALA A 30 -7.92 -4.09 -4.30
CA ALA A 30 -7.64 -2.82 -3.62
C ALA A 30 -8.02 -2.87 -2.12
N LYS A 31 -9.08 -3.60 -1.77
CA LYS A 31 -9.51 -3.80 -0.38
C LYS A 31 -8.47 -4.55 0.45
N GLU A 32 -7.95 -5.67 -0.06
CA GLU A 32 -6.92 -6.44 0.63
C GLU A 32 -5.65 -5.62 0.84
N ILE A 33 -5.25 -4.80 -0.14
CA ILE A 33 -4.10 -3.90 -0.02
C ILE A 33 -4.30 -2.90 1.12
N VAL A 34 -5.49 -2.31 1.23
CA VAL A 34 -5.82 -1.36 2.31
C VAL A 34 -5.88 -2.06 3.66
N GLU A 35 -6.48 -3.26 3.74
CA GLU A 35 -6.52 -4.05 4.96
C GLU A 35 -5.12 -4.42 5.45
N VAL A 36 -4.19 -4.75 4.54
CA VAL A 36 -2.78 -4.99 4.90
C VAL A 36 -2.17 -3.76 5.57
N PHE A 37 -2.38 -2.55 5.03
CA PHE A 37 -1.82 -1.34 5.63
C PHE A 37 -2.48 -0.98 6.97
N ILE A 38 -3.79 -1.16 7.10
CA ILE A 38 -4.51 -0.96 8.37
C ILE A 38 -4.01 -1.95 9.42
N HIS A 39 -3.86 -3.23 9.06
CA HIS A 39 -3.34 -4.25 9.96
C HIS A 39 -1.88 -3.93 10.37
N CYS A 40 -1.06 -3.44 9.43
CA CYS A 40 0.30 -3.01 9.73
C CYS A 40 0.37 -1.76 10.62
N ALA A 41 -0.65 -0.89 10.64
CA ALA A 41 -0.63 0.36 11.41
C ALA A 41 -0.34 0.16 12.90
N VAL A 42 -0.78 -0.97 13.48
CA VAL A 42 -0.54 -1.33 14.89
C VAL A 42 0.93 -1.67 15.15
N TYR A 43 1.64 -2.20 14.13
CA TYR A 43 3.02 -2.69 14.27
C TYR A 43 4.07 -1.64 13.85
N VAL A 44 3.79 -0.86 12.81
CA VAL A 44 4.75 0.13 12.26
C VAL A 44 4.37 1.58 12.54
N GLY A 45 3.26 1.78 13.25
CA GLY A 45 2.73 3.08 13.62
C GLY A 45 1.79 3.66 12.56
N PHE A 46 0.80 4.40 13.06
CA PHE A 46 -0.21 5.08 12.24
C PHE A 46 0.38 5.98 11.14
N PRO A 47 1.41 6.82 11.38
CA PRO A 47 1.93 7.72 10.34
C PRO A 47 2.45 6.98 9.10
N ARG A 48 3.16 5.86 9.30
CA ARG A 48 3.72 5.08 8.19
C ARG A 48 2.65 4.35 7.40
N ALA A 49 1.68 3.76 8.09
CA ALA A 49 0.53 3.12 7.45
C ALA A 49 -0.31 4.13 6.66
N LEU A 50 -0.53 5.34 7.20
CA LEU A 50 -1.26 6.40 6.49
C LEU A 50 -0.54 6.85 5.21
N ASN A 51 0.79 7.01 5.25
CA ASN A 51 1.58 7.30 4.05
C ASN A 51 1.40 6.19 2.99
N ALA A 52 1.44 4.92 3.41
CA ALA A 52 1.23 3.80 2.50
C ALA A 52 -0.17 3.79 1.88
N VAL A 53 -1.20 4.09 2.67
CA VAL A 53 -2.58 4.24 2.21
C VAL A 53 -2.73 5.41 1.24
N ALA A 54 -2.02 6.53 1.47
CA ALA A 54 -2.03 7.67 0.57
C ALA A 54 -1.46 7.30 -0.82
N VAL A 55 -0.33 6.58 -0.86
CA VAL A 55 0.24 6.06 -2.13
C VAL A 55 -0.73 5.09 -2.80
N ALA A 56 -1.37 4.20 -2.02
CA ALA A 56 -2.36 3.28 -2.57
C ALA A 56 -3.54 4.01 -3.21
N LYS A 57 -4.03 5.07 -2.56
CA LYS A 57 -5.11 5.92 -3.08
C LYS A 57 -4.74 6.58 -4.40
N GLU A 58 -3.50 7.06 -4.55
CA GLU A 58 -3.01 7.60 -5.83
C GLU A 58 -3.06 6.53 -6.94
N VAL A 59 -2.53 5.34 -6.66
CA VAL A 59 -2.51 4.23 -7.63
C VAL A 59 -3.92 3.80 -8.02
N PHE A 60 -4.83 3.73 -7.05
CA PHE A 60 -6.22 3.34 -7.32
C PHE A 60 -6.93 4.37 -8.20
N LYS A 61 -6.65 5.66 -8.00
CA LYS A 61 -7.15 6.75 -8.84
C LYS A 61 -6.59 6.67 -10.26
N GLU A 62 -5.29 6.41 -10.42
CA GLU A 62 -4.64 6.22 -11.73
C GLU A 62 -5.25 5.04 -12.49
N ARG A 63 -5.59 3.96 -11.79
CA ARG A 63 -6.20 2.76 -12.35
C ARG A 63 -7.74 2.82 -12.47
N LYS A 64 -8.37 3.93 -12.09
CA LYS A 64 -9.83 4.10 -12.09
C LYS A 64 -10.58 3.03 -11.27
N ILE A 65 -9.94 2.54 -10.20
CA ILE A 65 -10.53 1.63 -9.23
C ILE A 65 -11.31 2.43 -8.17
N LEU A 66 -10.96 3.70 -8.01
CA LEU A 66 -11.53 4.68 -7.08
C LEU A 66 -11.49 6.09 -7.68
#